data_AF-A0A7V9QHE4-F1
#
_entry.id   AF-A0A7V9QHE4-F1
#
_cell.length_a   1.000
_cell.length_b   1.000
_cell.length_c   1.000
_cell.angle_alpha   90.00
_cell.angle_beta   90.00
_cell.angle_gamma   90.00
#
_symmetry.space_group_name_H-M   'P 1'
#
loop_
_entity.id
_entity.type
_entity.pdbx_description
1 polymer ?
#
loop_
_entity_poly.entity_id
_entity_poly.type
_entity_poly.pdbx_seq_one_letter_code
_entity_poly.pdbx_strand_id
1 'polypeptide(L)'
;MVDALLASARGGLETSCFDAGVQAGARIFAFMTAASQVLGAEGERIAAEWLVERGWRILERRFRNGHRDLDLVAERSGVVAFVEVKTRRGSDFGHPVEAVNWRKQRELTRSASVWIARHGGGEQLFRFDVVGVLIEGSGARVRHIENAFSVRSGC
;
A
#
# COMPACT_ATOMS: atom_id res chain seq x y z
N MET A 1 20.75 8.95 -59.23
CA MET A 1 19.38 8.50 -59.55
C MET A 1 18.60 8.67 -58.25
N VAL A 2 18.21 9.91 -57.91
CA VAL A 2 16.82 10.47 -58.02
C VAL A 2 15.82 9.59 -57.27
N ASP A 3 14.90 10.00 -56.39
CA ASP A 3 14.30 11.26 -55.89
C ASP A 3 13.52 10.85 -54.60
N ALA A 4 13.50 11.63 -53.51
CA ALA A 4 12.54 12.67 -53.13
C ALA A 4 11.11 12.23 -52.68
N LEU A 5 10.80 12.61 -51.43
CA LEU A 5 9.60 13.28 -50.92
C LEU A 5 8.20 12.60 -50.83
N LEU A 6 7.64 12.77 -49.60
CA LEU A 6 6.26 13.16 -49.22
C LEU A 6 5.09 12.19 -49.43
N ALA A 7 4.35 11.94 -48.34
CA ALA A 7 3.02 12.56 -48.15
C ALA A 7 2.46 12.31 -46.74
N SER A 8 1.94 13.37 -46.14
CA SER A 8 1.07 13.40 -44.97
C SER A 8 -0.38 13.22 -45.41
N ALA A 9 -1.20 12.47 -44.67
CA ALA A 9 -2.66 12.60 -44.72
C ALA A 9 -3.31 12.08 -43.42
N ARG A 10 -4.40 12.76 -43.06
CA ARG A 10 -5.08 12.82 -41.78
C ARG A 10 -6.24 11.82 -41.69
N GLY A 11 -6.61 11.47 -40.45
CA GLY A 11 -8.00 11.39 -40.00
C GLY A 11 -8.74 10.06 -40.17
N GLY A 12 -9.45 9.63 -39.12
CA GLY A 12 -10.39 8.52 -39.17
C GLY A 12 -10.62 7.90 -37.79
N LEU A 13 -11.45 8.55 -36.97
CA LEU A 13 -12.20 7.88 -35.91
C LEU A 13 -13.22 6.96 -36.58
N GLU A 14 -13.29 5.68 -36.22
CA GLU A 14 -14.56 4.96 -36.02
C GLU A 14 -14.36 3.55 -35.46
N THR A 15 -15.02 3.33 -34.31
CA THR A 15 -15.71 2.12 -33.85
C THR A 15 -15.21 0.74 -34.31
N SER A 16 -14.76 -0.07 -33.34
CA SER A 16 -15.25 -1.45 -33.28
C SER A 16 -15.29 -1.97 -31.83
N CYS A 17 -16.47 -2.46 -31.47
CA CYS A 17 -16.71 -3.37 -30.37
C CYS A 17 -16.69 -4.77 -31.00
N PHE A 18 -15.73 -5.64 -30.70
CA PHE A 18 -15.95 -7.08 -30.62
C PHE A 18 -14.79 -7.83 -29.96
N ASP A 19 -15.19 -8.79 -29.12
CA ASP A 19 -14.41 -9.74 -28.34
C ASP A 19 -13.38 -10.55 -29.15
N ALA A 20 -12.23 -10.83 -28.53
CA ALA A 20 -11.69 -12.19 -28.43
C ALA A 20 -10.42 -12.21 -27.56
N GLY A 21 -10.52 -12.91 -26.42
CA GLY A 21 -9.49 -13.74 -25.76
C GLY A 21 -8.03 -13.28 -25.74
N VAL A 22 -7.45 -13.26 -24.52
CA VAL A 22 -6.16 -13.90 -24.20
C VAL A 22 -5.92 -13.81 -22.69
N GLN A 23 -5.60 -14.96 -22.07
CA GLN A 23 -5.02 -15.07 -20.74
C GLN A 23 -3.68 -14.32 -20.68
N ALA A 24 -3.51 -13.37 -19.76
CA ALA A 24 -2.20 -12.96 -19.23
C ALA A 24 -2.38 -12.06 -18.00
N GLY A 25 -1.77 -12.44 -16.87
CA GLY A 25 -1.79 -11.59 -15.68
C GLY A 25 -0.96 -10.32 -15.86
N ALA A 26 -1.53 -9.14 -15.64
CA ALA A 26 -0.83 -7.91 -15.30
C ALA A 26 -1.82 -6.81 -14.87
N ARG A 27 -1.39 -5.95 -13.93
CA ARG A 27 -1.89 -4.57 -13.66
C ARG A 27 -3.24 -4.39 -12.93
N ILE A 28 -3.33 -4.83 -11.67
CA ILE A 28 -4.21 -4.14 -10.70
C ILE A 28 -3.33 -3.21 -9.86
N PHE A 29 -3.13 -1.98 -10.35
CA PHE A 29 -2.86 -0.73 -9.62
C PHE A 29 -2.49 0.31 -10.69
N ALA A 30 -3.43 0.57 -11.61
CA ALA A 30 -3.36 1.66 -12.57
C ALA A 30 -4.10 2.88 -11.97
N PHE A 31 -3.46 4.05 -11.98
CA PHE A 31 -3.96 5.40 -11.65
C PHE A 31 -4.49 5.64 -10.22
N MET A 32 -3.62 6.16 -9.35
CA MET A 32 -3.97 6.71 -8.04
C MET A 32 -4.27 8.21 -8.20
N THR A 33 -5.51 8.64 -8.01
CA THR A 33 -5.92 10.05 -8.17
C THR A 33 -5.38 10.94 -7.05
N ALA A 34 -5.27 12.26 -7.27
CA ALA A 34 -4.86 13.22 -6.23
C ALA A 34 -5.75 13.14 -4.97
N ALA A 35 -7.05 12.90 -5.15
CA ALA A 35 -7.99 12.69 -4.05
C ALA A 35 -7.68 11.43 -3.22
N SER A 36 -7.19 10.36 -3.86
CA SER A 36 -6.76 9.13 -3.19
C SER A 36 -5.48 9.35 -2.36
N GLN A 37 -4.55 10.18 -2.86
CA GLN A 37 -3.33 10.54 -2.14
C GLN A 37 -3.60 11.33 -0.86
N VAL A 38 -4.48 12.34 -0.94
CA VAL A 38 -4.87 13.16 0.23
C VAL A 38 -5.59 12.30 1.27
N LEU A 39 -6.52 11.45 0.83
CA LEU A 39 -7.21 10.52 1.73
C LEU A 39 -6.26 9.53 2.40
N GLY A 40 -5.30 8.98 1.65
CA GLY A 40 -4.26 8.10 2.19
C GLY A 40 -3.41 8.81 3.24
N ALA A 41 -2.94 10.02 2.95
CA ALA A 41 -2.13 10.82 3.87
C ALA A 41 -2.87 11.15 5.18
N GLU A 42 -4.15 11.48 5.09
CA GLU A 42 -4.99 11.77 6.26
C GLU A 42 -5.20 10.52 7.12
N GLY A 43 -5.49 9.38 6.50
CA GLY A 43 -5.61 8.13 7.26
C GLY A 43 -4.31 7.69 7.90
N GLU A 44 -3.15 7.89 7.24
CA GLU A 44 -1.84 7.63 7.85
C GLU A 44 -1.61 8.50 9.09
N ARG A 45 -1.98 9.79 9.03
CA ARG A 45 -1.90 10.71 10.17
C ARG A 45 -2.76 10.20 11.34
N ILE A 46 -4.02 9.89 11.08
CA ILE A 46 -4.96 9.37 12.08
C ILE A 46 -4.46 8.05 12.68
N ALA A 47 -3.96 7.14 11.84
CA ALA A 47 -3.41 5.85 12.30
C ALA A 47 -2.21 6.05 13.23
N ALA A 48 -1.30 6.96 12.87
CA ALA A 48 -0.13 7.26 13.70
C ALA A 48 -0.54 7.84 15.06
N GLU A 49 -1.45 8.82 15.09
CA GLU A 49 -1.96 9.40 16.34
C GLU A 49 -2.64 8.34 17.23
N TRP A 50 -3.51 7.52 16.64
CA TRP A 50 -4.22 6.46 17.35
C TRP A 50 -3.28 5.39 17.95
N LEU A 51 -2.18 5.07 17.25
CA LEU A 51 -1.13 4.17 17.74
C LEU A 51 -0.37 4.81 18.91
N VAL A 52 0.01 6.09 18.79
CA VAL A 52 0.69 6.83 19.86
C VAL A 52 -0.13 6.86 21.14
N GLU A 53 -1.43 7.14 21.04
CA GLU A 53 -2.36 7.09 22.18
C GLU A 53 -2.41 5.71 22.87
N ARG A 54 -2.00 4.63 22.18
CA ARG A 54 -1.98 3.25 22.67
C ARG A 54 -0.59 2.75 23.07
N GLY A 55 0.32 3.69 23.29
CA GLY A 55 1.67 3.41 23.78
C GLY A 55 2.63 2.91 22.71
N TRP A 56 2.29 3.06 21.43
CA TRP A 56 3.24 2.81 20.35
C TRP A 56 4.11 4.05 20.10
N ARG A 57 5.38 3.83 19.82
CA ARG A 57 6.30 4.85 19.34
C ARG A 57 6.43 4.75 17.83
N ILE A 58 6.13 5.82 17.11
CA ILE A 58 6.35 5.85 15.65
C ILE A 58 7.84 6.03 15.39
N LEU A 59 8.45 5.02 14.76
CA LEU A 59 9.86 5.03 14.37
C LEU A 59 10.05 5.68 13.00
N GLU A 60 9.13 5.42 12.08
CA GLU A 60 9.20 5.95 10.71
C GLU A 60 7.82 6.05 10.06
N ARG A 61 7.67 6.98 9.12
CA ARG A 61 6.49 7.17 8.29
C ARG A 61 6.91 7.20 6.83
N ARG A 62 6.15 6.52 5.96
CA ARG A 62 6.40 6.47 4.50
C ARG A 62 7.83 6.05 4.17
N PHE A 63 8.32 4.99 4.82
CA PHE A 63 9.65 4.47 4.52
C PHE A 63 9.70 4.01 3.05
N ARG A 64 10.66 4.54 2.30
CA ARG A 64 10.81 4.26 0.86
C ARG A 64 12.04 3.41 0.59
N ASN A 65 11.83 2.32 -0.16
CA ASN A 65 12.92 1.46 -0.62
C ASN A 65 12.68 0.99 -2.07
N GLY A 66 12.49 1.95 -2.97
CA GLY A 66 12.27 1.69 -4.39
C GLY A 66 10.81 1.40 -4.71
N HIS A 67 10.47 0.14 -5.02
CA HIS A 67 9.20 -0.20 -5.67
C HIS A 67 7.95 -0.13 -4.77
N ARG A 68 8.09 -0.16 -3.44
CA ARG A 68 6.94 -0.02 -2.54
C ARG A 68 7.32 0.41 -1.12
N ASP A 69 6.47 1.26 -0.56
CA ASP A 69 6.71 1.94 0.71
C ASP A 69 6.08 1.18 1.89
N LEU A 70 6.63 1.35 3.10
CA LEU A 70 5.94 1.02 4.35
C LEU A 70 5.24 2.28 4.85
N ASP A 71 3.95 2.19 5.15
CA ASP A 71 3.20 3.38 5.59
C ASP A 71 3.67 3.87 6.96
N LEU A 72 3.75 2.97 7.94
CA LEU A 72 4.30 3.26 9.28
C LEU A 72 5.20 2.13 9.78
N VAL A 73 6.21 2.50 10.56
CA VAL A 73 6.95 1.58 11.44
C VAL A 73 6.75 2.05 12.87
N ALA A 74 6.25 1.18 13.73
CA ALA A 74 5.90 1.50 15.11
C ALA A 74 6.47 0.47 16.09
N GLU A 75 6.83 0.90 17.29
CA GLU A 75 7.43 0.03 18.31
C GLU A 75 6.69 0.12 19.64
N ARG A 76 6.48 -1.03 20.28
CA ARG A 76 5.93 -1.12 21.64
C ARG A 76 6.49 -2.33 22.34
N SER A 77 7.16 -2.11 23.47
CA SER A 77 7.66 -3.17 24.36
C SER A 77 8.55 -4.20 23.63
N GLY A 78 9.46 -3.73 22.78
CA GLY A 78 10.39 -4.61 22.04
C GLY A 78 9.78 -5.26 20.79
N VAL A 79 8.52 -4.98 20.47
CA VAL A 79 7.87 -5.40 19.22
C VAL A 79 7.87 -4.24 18.23
N VAL A 80 8.46 -4.45 17.06
CA VAL A 80 8.40 -3.54 15.90
C VAL A 80 7.34 -4.05 14.91
N ALA A 81 6.32 -3.23 14.68
CA ALA A 81 5.25 -3.46 13.72
C ALA A 81 5.48 -2.65 12.44
N PHE A 82 5.49 -3.34 11.31
CA PHE A 82 5.37 -2.75 9.98
C PHE A 82 3.89 -2.65 9.63
N VAL A 83 3.36 -1.44 9.63
CA VAL A 83 1.93 -1.19 9.55
C VAL A 83 1.56 -0.73 8.15
N GLU A 84 0.62 -1.44 7.54
CA GLU A 84 -0.10 -0.97 6.35
C GLU A 84 -1.37 -0.24 6.78
N VAL A 85 -1.59 0.97 6.25
CA VAL A 85 -2.77 1.78 6.54
C VAL A 85 -3.79 1.69 5.42
N LYS A 86 -5.03 1.37 5.77
CA LYS A 86 -6.15 1.30 4.83
C LYS A 86 -7.20 2.34 5.18
N THR A 87 -7.25 3.40 4.39
CA THR A 87 -8.23 4.48 4.56
C THR A 87 -9.45 4.29 3.67
N ARG A 88 -10.64 4.43 4.24
CA ARG A 88 -11.91 4.43 3.52
C ARG A 88 -12.82 5.55 4.04
N ARG A 89 -13.77 5.97 3.19
CA ARG A 89 -14.93 6.76 3.59
C ARG A 89 -16.16 5.88 3.60
N GLY A 90 -17.11 6.16 4.49
CA GLY A 90 -18.37 5.41 4.60
C GLY A 90 -18.49 4.68 5.92
N SER A 91 -19.41 3.71 6.00
CA SER A 91 -19.82 3.11 7.27
C SER A 91 -19.18 1.77 7.62
N ASP A 92 -18.38 1.20 6.72
CA ASP A 92 -17.78 -0.12 6.93
C ASP A 92 -16.31 -0.16 6.49
N PHE A 93 -15.51 -0.88 7.27
CA PHE A 93 -14.11 -1.17 6.96
C PHE A 93 -13.97 -2.17 5.79
N GLY A 94 -15.01 -2.98 5.55
CA GLY A 94 -14.96 -4.16 4.69
C GLY A 94 -14.13 -5.28 5.33
N HIS A 95 -13.64 -6.24 4.54
CA HIS A 95 -12.79 -7.33 5.03
C HIS A 95 -11.28 -6.93 4.96
N PRO A 96 -10.63 -6.61 6.09
CA PRO A 96 -9.29 -6.03 6.10
C PRO A 96 -8.16 -7.05 5.86
N VAL A 97 -8.37 -8.34 6.17
CA VAL A 97 -7.35 -9.39 6.01
C VAL A 97 -7.24 -9.85 4.55
N GLU A 98 -8.34 -9.83 3.79
CA GLU A 98 -8.32 -10.10 2.34
C GLU A 98 -7.64 -8.96 1.54
N ALA A 99 -7.45 -7.78 2.17
CA ALA A 99 -6.96 -6.58 1.50
C ALA A 99 -5.44 -6.55 1.28
N VAL A 100 -4.67 -7.42 1.93
CA VAL A 100 -3.21 -7.55 1.69
C VAL A 100 -2.94 -8.84 0.95
N ASN A 101 -3.11 -8.80 -0.37
CA ASN A 101 -2.85 -9.95 -1.24
C ASN A 101 -1.36 -10.40 -1.18
N TRP A 102 -1.09 -11.60 -1.69
CA TRP A 102 0.25 -12.21 -1.69
C TRP A 102 1.34 -11.34 -2.33
N ARG A 103 1.00 -10.58 -3.38
CA ARG A 103 1.95 -9.66 -4.03
C ARG A 103 2.37 -8.57 -3.06
N LYS A 104 1.40 -7.97 -2.38
CA LYS A 104 1.64 -6.89 -1.42
C LYS A 104 2.36 -7.40 -0.18
N GLN A 105 2.05 -8.59 0.32
CA GLN A 105 2.80 -9.22 1.42
C GLN A 105 4.28 -9.38 1.05
N ARG A 106 4.58 -9.88 -0.16
CA ARG A 106 5.97 -10.05 -0.64
C ARG A 106 6.72 -8.72 -0.77
N GLU A 107 6.04 -7.66 -1.20
CA GLU A 107 6.64 -6.33 -1.35
C GLU A 107 6.89 -5.67 0.02
N LEU A 108 5.91 -5.73 0.93
CA LEU A 108 6.07 -5.25 2.30
C LEU A 108 7.19 -6.00 3.04
N THR A 109 7.29 -7.33 2.82
CA THR A 109 8.37 -8.15 3.38
C THR A 109 9.75 -7.64 2.94
N ARG A 110 9.92 -7.32 1.65
CA ARG A 110 11.19 -6.81 1.13
C ARG A 110 11.56 -5.45 1.72
N SER A 111 10.60 -4.54 1.82
CA SER A 111 10.83 -3.22 2.41
C SER A 111 11.14 -3.32 3.90
N ALA A 112 10.43 -4.19 4.63
CA ALA A 112 10.73 -4.51 6.03
C ALA A 112 12.15 -5.07 6.20
N SER A 113 12.59 -6.03 5.37
CA SER A 113 13.95 -6.57 5.44
C SER A 113 15.02 -5.49 5.30
N VAL A 114 14.82 -4.52 4.40
CA VAL A 114 15.76 -3.40 4.25
C VAL A 114 15.70 -2.44 5.44
N TRP A 115 14.52 -2.18 5.98
CA TRP A 115 14.39 -1.37 7.19
C TRP A 115 15.11 -2.03 8.38
N ILE A 116 14.91 -3.33 8.58
CA ILE A 116 15.57 -4.12 9.64
C ILE A 116 17.09 -4.10 9.47
N ALA A 117 17.59 -4.28 8.25
CA ALA A 117 19.03 -4.24 8.01
C ALA A 117 19.67 -2.87 8.35
N ARG A 118 18.90 -1.77 8.30
CA ARG A 118 19.37 -0.41 8.59
C ARG A 118 19.20 0.01 10.04
N HIS A 119 18.16 -0.49 10.71
CA HIS A 119 17.71 0.04 12.01
C HIS A 119 17.48 -1.02 13.09
N GLY A 120 17.42 -2.29 12.70
CA GLY A 120 17.11 -3.39 13.61
C GLY A 120 18.24 -3.70 14.58
N GLY A 121 17.87 -4.11 15.79
CA GLY A 121 18.76 -4.67 16.82
C GLY A 121 18.44 -6.12 17.12
N GLY A 122 19.34 -6.83 17.80
CA GLY A 122 19.28 -8.30 17.95
C GLY A 122 18.09 -8.86 18.73
N GLU A 123 17.42 -8.07 19.58
CA GLU A 123 16.37 -8.57 20.49
C GLU A 123 14.93 -8.17 20.09
N GLN A 124 14.75 -7.46 18.97
CA GLN A 124 13.43 -6.98 18.54
C GLN A 124 12.60 -8.10 17.89
N LEU A 125 11.31 -8.13 18.22
CA LEU A 125 10.33 -8.96 17.52
C LEU A 125 9.70 -8.16 16.39
N PHE A 126 9.59 -8.75 15.20
CA PHE A 126 9.06 -8.08 14.02
C PHE A 126 7.73 -8.70 13.58
N ARG A 127 6.75 -7.86 13.22
CA ARG A 127 5.45 -8.32 12.69
C ARG A 127 4.88 -7.36 11.66
N PHE A 128 3.89 -7.84 10.92
CA PHE A 128 3.10 -7.03 9.99
C PHE A 128 1.70 -6.81 10.55
N ASP A 129 1.32 -5.54 10.62
CA ASP A 129 0.03 -5.12 11.12
C ASP A 129 -0.76 -4.39 10.03
N VAL A 130 -2.08 -4.35 10.18
CA VAL A 130 -2.96 -3.52 9.34
C VAL A 130 -3.74 -2.58 10.25
N VAL A 131 -3.73 -1.29 9.92
CA VAL A 131 -4.61 -0.31 10.55
C VAL A 131 -5.63 0.17 9.52
N GLY A 132 -6.90 -0.17 9.76
CA GLY A 132 -8.02 0.37 9.03
C GLY A 132 -8.43 1.71 9.62
N VAL A 133 -8.58 2.74 8.78
CA VAL A 133 -9.12 4.05 9.15
C VAL A 133 -10.37 4.30 8.32
N LEU A 134 -11.49 4.47 9.01
CA LEU A 134 -12.78 4.75 8.40
C LEU A 134 -13.22 6.16 8.78
N ILE A 135 -13.30 7.04 7.78
CA ILE A 135 -13.67 8.44 7.96
C ILE A 135 -15.18 8.60 7.77
N GLU A 136 -15.84 9.15 8.79
CA GLU A 136 -17.29 9.35 8.87
C GLU A 136 -17.60 10.76 9.36
N GLY A 137 -18.10 11.62 8.46
CA GLY A 137 -18.38 13.02 8.78
C GLY A 137 -17.14 13.74 9.29
N SER A 138 -17.19 14.26 10.51
CA SER A 138 -16.07 14.92 11.20
C SER A 138 -15.21 13.98 12.05
N GLY A 139 -15.54 12.70 12.12
CA GLY A 139 -14.86 11.71 12.95
C GLY A 139 -14.16 10.61 12.16
N ALA A 140 -13.38 9.80 12.86
CA ALA A 140 -12.78 8.60 12.31
C ALA A 140 -12.87 7.43 13.29
N ARG A 141 -13.15 6.24 12.76
CA ARG A 141 -13.01 4.97 13.49
C ARG A 141 -11.75 4.28 13.03
N VAL A 142 -11.00 3.74 13.99
CA VAL A 142 -9.74 3.04 13.72
C VAL A 142 -9.83 1.62 14.23
N ARG A 143 -9.38 0.67 13.41
CA ARG A 143 -9.25 -0.74 13.76
C ARG A 143 -7.83 -1.20 13.50
N HIS A 144 -7.18 -1.76 14.51
CA HIS A 144 -5.83 -2.31 14.41
C HIS A 144 -5.90 -3.83 14.44
N ILE A 145 -5.29 -4.45 13.44
CA ILE A 145 -5.15 -5.90 13.31
C ILE A 145 -3.68 -6.21 13.42
N GLU A 146 -3.33 -6.78 14.56
CA GLU A 146 -1.97 -7.26 14.82
C GLU A 146 -1.72 -8.57 14.09
N ASN A 147 -0.47 -8.80 13.65
CA ASN A 147 -0.07 -10.05 12.97
C ASN A 147 -0.97 -10.36 11.76
N ALA A 148 -1.30 -9.34 10.98
CA ALA A 148 -2.20 -9.45 9.83
C ALA A 148 -1.73 -10.48 8.79
N PHE A 149 -0.41 -10.71 8.70
CA PHE A 149 0.16 -11.86 8.00
C PHE A 149 1.55 -12.22 8.55
N SER A 150 1.90 -13.51 8.47
CA SER A 150 3.24 -14.01 8.69
C SER A 150 3.93 -14.26 7.35
N VAL A 151 5.23 -13.95 7.24
CA VAL A 151 6.04 -14.47 6.14
C VAL A 151 6.17 -15.97 6.36
N ARG A 152 5.44 -16.78 5.57
CA ARG A 152 5.75 -18.21 5.52
C ARG A 152 7.13 -18.32 4.91
N SER A 153 8.10 -18.80 5.70
CA SER A 153 9.32 -19.38 5.19
C SER A 153 8.91 -20.50 4.23
N GLY A 154 8.90 -20.22 2.94
CA GLY A 154 8.85 -21.28 1.94
C GLY A 154 10.15 -22.07 2.09
N CYS A 155 10.01 -23.39 2.30
CA CYS A 155 11.10 -24.35 2.14
C CYS A 155 11.78 -24.19 0.77
#